data_AF-T2IEM1-F1
#
_entry.id   AF-T2IEM1-F1
#
_cell.length_a   1.000
_cell.length_b   1.000
_cell.length_c   1.000
_cell.angle_alpha   90.00
_cell.angle_beta   90.00
_cell.angle_gamma   90.00
#
_symmetry.space_group_name_H-M   'P 1'
#
loop_
_entity.id
_entity.type
_entity.pdbx_description
1 polymer ?
#
loop_
_entity_poly.entity_id
_entity_poly.type
_entity_poly.pdbx_seq_one_letter_code
_entity_poly.pdbx_strand_id
1 'polypeptide(L)'
;MQELLTRLDPKLVERFQEKGVRYIYNLHGGKGFSVGWQKAFLTEEKQQVTDWLDEQGADYKWNSDNSLSIKLLAPGLRNHSSTNELVWGNQAVNWHVDTFPAQMKKMIRRVYRSEENYPKHAMFGDGSPIDETDIQHILKVQADMEVTFDWQQGDVLWCDNQRMAHGRRPFQGSRKILVALA
;
A
#
# COMPACT_ATOMS: atom_id res chain seq x y z
N MET A 1 -2.34 13.46 -7.54
CA MET A 1 -1.62 12.24 -7.98
C MET A 1 -1.05 12.33 -9.41
N GLN A 2 -1.60 13.15 -10.32
CA GLN A 2 -0.95 13.46 -11.62
C GLN A 2 0.26 14.38 -11.45
N GLU A 3 0.08 15.48 -10.72
CA GLU A 3 1.16 16.42 -10.39
C GLU A 3 2.32 15.77 -9.64
N LEU A 4 2.06 14.68 -8.91
CA LEU A 4 3.12 13.90 -8.26
C LEU A 4 4.10 13.35 -9.32
N LEU A 5 3.61 12.89 -10.47
CA LEU A 5 4.44 12.35 -11.55
C LEU A 5 5.40 13.40 -12.11
N THR A 6 4.99 14.67 -12.17
CA THR A 6 5.82 15.75 -12.71
C THR A 6 6.85 16.28 -11.72
N ARG A 7 6.68 16.00 -10.42
CA ARG A 7 7.59 16.42 -9.34
C ARG A 7 8.56 15.33 -8.89
N LEU A 8 8.29 14.06 -9.21
CA LEU A 8 9.20 12.95 -8.94
C LEU A 8 10.38 12.94 -9.94
N ASP A 9 11.42 12.17 -9.61
CA ASP A 9 12.48 11.88 -10.57
C ASP A 9 11.87 11.13 -11.77
N PRO A 10 12.01 11.64 -13.02
CA PRO A 10 11.47 10.95 -14.19
C PRO A 10 11.92 9.49 -14.32
N LYS A 11 13.16 9.17 -13.94
CA LYS A 11 13.66 7.78 -13.98
C LYS A 11 12.99 6.88 -12.94
N LEU A 12 12.57 7.45 -11.81
CA LEU A 12 11.78 6.73 -10.82
C LEU A 12 10.38 6.42 -11.38
N VAL A 13 9.74 7.42 -11.98
CA VAL A 13 8.41 7.26 -12.60
C VAL A 13 8.44 6.19 -13.70
N GLU A 14 9.45 6.24 -14.57
CA GLU A 14 9.68 5.25 -15.62
C GLU A 14 9.82 3.83 -15.06
N ARG A 15 10.65 3.63 -14.03
CA ARG A 15 10.78 2.31 -13.37
C ARG A 15 9.44 1.80 -12.83
N PHE A 16 8.63 2.64 -12.20
CA PHE A 16 7.29 2.24 -11.73
C PHE A 16 6.35 1.93 -12.89
N GLN A 17 6.41 2.69 -13.98
CA GLN A 17 5.60 2.48 -15.17
C GLN A 17 5.92 1.15 -15.85
N GLU A 18 7.20 0.85 -16.04
CA GLU A 18 7.68 -0.35 -16.73
C GLU A 18 7.53 -1.61 -15.87
N LYS A 19 7.95 -1.53 -14.61
CA LYS A 19 8.06 -2.72 -13.76
C LYS A 19 6.78 -3.00 -12.98
N GLY A 20 5.94 -2.00 -12.75
CA GLY A 20 4.85 -2.12 -11.80
C GLY A 20 5.31 -2.33 -10.35
N VAL A 21 4.39 -2.82 -9.51
CA VAL A 21 4.63 -3.05 -8.09
C VAL A 21 4.17 -4.46 -7.71
N ARG A 22 5.04 -5.20 -7.04
CA ARG A 22 4.70 -6.48 -6.39
C ARG A 22 4.45 -6.23 -4.91
N TYR A 23 3.24 -6.50 -4.45
CA TYR A 23 2.86 -6.44 -3.05
C TYR A 23 3.03 -7.82 -2.41
N ILE A 24 3.73 -7.86 -1.28
CA ILE A 24 3.90 -9.04 -0.45
C ILE A 24 3.01 -8.89 0.78
N TYR A 25 2.19 -9.90 1.06
CA TYR A 25 1.38 -9.97 2.27
C TYR A 25 1.51 -11.35 2.91
N ASN A 26 2.10 -11.41 4.11
CA ASN A 26 2.24 -12.65 4.89
C ASN A 26 1.34 -12.59 6.13
N LEU A 27 0.31 -13.42 6.10
CA LEU A 27 -0.82 -13.42 7.03
C LEU A 27 -0.78 -14.66 7.91
N HIS A 28 -0.88 -14.50 9.23
CA HIS A 28 -0.83 -15.66 10.13
C HIS A 28 -2.15 -16.44 10.18
N GLY A 29 -2.08 -17.73 10.54
CA GLY A 29 -3.24 -18.63 10.65
C GLY A 29 -3.92 -18.67 12.02
N GLY A 30 -3.73 -17.63 12.84
CA GLY A 30 -4.23 -17.54 14.23
C GLY A 30 -3.19 -17.17 15.29
N LYS A 31 -1.89 -17.37 15.04
CA LYS A 31 -0.79 -16.91 15.91
C LYS A 31 0.31 -16.24 15.08
N GLY A 32 0.70 -15.00 15.41
CA GLY A 32 1.76 -14.29 14.71
C GLY A 32 1.83 -12.81 15.04
N PHE A 33 2.86 -12.13 14.55
CA PHE A 33 3.05 -10.68 14.73
C PHE A 33 2.32 -9.83 13.68
N SER A 34 1.86 -10.44 12.58
CA SER A 34 1.13 -9.76 11.50
C SER A 34 -0.38 -9.78 11.74
N VAL A 35 -1.17 -9.34 10.75
CA VAL A 35 -2.62 -9.58 10.74
C VAL A 35 -2.90 -11.01 10.31
N GLY A 36 -3.94 -11.63 10.90
CA GLY A 36 -4.38 -12.96 10.51
C GLY A 36 -5.20 -12.92 9.23
N TRP A 37 -5.16 -13.99 8.42
CA TRP A 37 -5.84 -13.98 7.13
C TRP A 37 -7.35 -13.79 7.28
N GLN A 38 -7.97 -14.36 8.32
CA GLN A 38 -9.41 -14.17 8.56
C GLN A 38 -9.77 -12.72 8.82
N LYS A 39 -8.93 -12.00 9.55
CA LYS A 39 -9.13 -10.57 9.81
C LYS A 39 -8.85 -9.73 8.56
N ALA A 40 -7.91 -10.13 7.72
CA ALA A 40 -7.61 -9.44 6.47
C ALA A 40 -8.75 -9.55 5.46
N PHE A 41 -9.35 -10.75 5.34
CA PHE A 41 -10.39 -11.06 4.36
C PHE A 41 -11.82 -11.03 4.93
N LEU A 42 -11.97 -10.82 6.24
CA LEU A 42 -13.25 -10.79 6.95
C LEU A 42 -14.08 -12.07 6.75
N THR A 43 -13.41 -13.22 6.72
CA THR A 43 -14.04 -14.53 6.51
C THR A 43 -13.26 -15.61 7.25
N GLU A 44 -13.95 -16.70 7.62
CA GLU A 44 -13.34 -17.91 8.21
C GLU A 44 -13.16 -19.03 7.16
N GLU A 45 -13.56 -18.79 5.91
CA GLU A 45 -13.54 -19.79 4.85
C GLU A 45 -12.36 -19.59 3.90
N LYS A 46 -11.42 -20.55 3.89
CA LYS A 46 -10.26 -20.49 2.99
C LYS A 46 -10.65 -20.45 1.52
N GLN A 47 -11.71 -21.16 1.14
CA GLN A 47 -12.13 -21.24 -0.26
C GLN A 47 -12.50 -19.86 -0.81
N GLN A 48 -13.25 -19.05 -0.05
CA GLN A 48 -13.58 -17.67 -0.46
C GLN A 48 -12.33 -16.81 -0.71
N VAL A 49 -11.29 -17.01 0.10
CA VAL A 49 -10.02 -16.29 -0.06
C VAL A 49 -9.26 -16.79 -1.30
N THR A 50 -9.20 -18.11 -1.51
CA THR A 50 -8.58 -18.74 -2.68
C THR A 50 -9.26 -18.26 -3.97
N ASP A 51 -10.60 -18.31 -4.03
CA ASP A 51 -11.38 -17.88 -5.20
C ASP A 51 -11.10 -16.40 -5.54
N TRP A 52 -11.11 -15.54 -4.52
CA TRP A 52 -10.78 -14.12 -4.71
C TRP A 52 -9.34 -13.92 -5.20
N LEU A 53 -8.37 -14.66 -4.66
CA LEU A 53 -6.97 -14.55 -5.08
C LEU A 53 -6.77 -15.03 -6.52
N ASP A 54 -7.48 -16.08 -6.93
CA ASP A 54 -7.49 -16.57 -8.31
C ASP A 54 -8.08 -15.51 -9.26
N GLU A 55 -9.20 -14.87 -8.89
CA GLU A 55 -9.79 -13.76 -9.65
C GLU A 55 -8.85 -12.56 -9.79
N GLN A 56 -8.04 -12.27 -8.76
CA GLN A 56 -7.04 -11.21 -8.81
C GLN A 56 -5.77 -11.62 -9.57
N GLY A 57 -5.62 -12.89 -9.97
CA GLY A 57 -4.38 -13.41 -10.57
C GLY A 57 -3.18 -13.33 -9.64
N ALA A 58 -3.39 -13.50 -8.33
CA ALA A 58 -2.34 -13.43 -7.33
C ALA A 58 -1.51 -14.73 -7.29
N ASP A 59 -0.21 -14.62 -7.03
CA ASP A 59 0.59 -15.77 -6.61
C ASP A 59 0.38 -15.97 -5.11
N TYR A 60 -0.09 -17.13 -4.66
CA TYR A 60 -0.25 -17.38 -3.22
C TYR A 60 0.07 -18.80 -2.81
N LYS A 61 0.28 -18.97 -1.51
CA LYS A 61 0.54 -20.26 -0.88
C LYS A 61 -0.11 -20.33 0.50
N TRP A 62 -0.95 -21.33 0.69
CA TRP A 62 -1.35 -21.79 2.02
C TRP A 62 -0.22 -22.63 2.63
N ASN A 63 0.25 -22.22 3.80
CA ASN A 63 1.33 -22.91 4.52
C ASN A 63 0.75 -23.97 5.48
N SER A 64 1.61 -24.90 5.91
CA SER A 64 1.24 -26.01 6.81
C SER A 64 0.76 -25.56 8.18
N ASP A 65 1.15 -24.37 8.62
CA ASP A 65 0.76 -23.75 9.90
C ASP A 65 -0.52 -22.90 9.80
N ASN A 66 -1.28 -23.07 8.72
CA ASN A 66 -2.50 -22.31 8.42
C ASN A 66 -2.27 -20.83 8.05
N SER A 67 -1.01 -20.38 7.92
CA SER A 67 -0.70 -19.04 7.39
C SER A 67 -0.87 -18.97 5.86
N LEU A 68 -0.97 -17.74 5.35
CA LEU A 68 -1.17 -17.44 3.94
C LEU A 68 -0.10 -16.44 3.48
N SER A 69 0.64 -16.81 2.44
CA SER A 69 1.59 -15.94 1.75
C SER A 69 1.01 -15.51 0.41
N ILE A 70 0.99 -14.20 0.13
CA ILE A 70 0.43 -13.62 -1.10
C ILE A 70 1.48 -12.72 -1.75
N LYS A 71 1.62 -12.83 -3.08
CA LYS A 71 2.30 -11.86 -3.94
C LYS A 71 1.32 -11.40 -5.01
N LEU A 72 1.00 -10.11 -5.02
CA LEU A 72 0.10 -9.52 -6.01
C LEU A 72 0.88 -8.55 -6.90
N LEU A 73 0.82 -8.74 -8.22
CA LEU A 73 1.35 -7.79 -9.18
C LEU A 73 0.30 -6.74 -9.53
N ALA A 74 0.68 -5.47 -9.51
CA ALA A 74 -0.17 -4.37 -9.91
C ALA A 74 0.60 -3.35 -10.77
N PRO A 75 -0.10 -2.57 -11.62
CA PRO A 75 0.50 -1.43 -12.29
C PRO A 75 1.11 -0.43 -11.31
N GLY A 76 2.26 0.14 -11.66
CA GLY A 76 2.87 1.22 -10.88
C GLY A 76 2.22 2.56 -11.16
N LEU A 77 1.75 2.77 -12.39
CA LEU A 77 0.92 3.91 -12.77
C LEU A 77 -0.43 3.41 -13.31
N ARG A 78 -1.47 4.23 -13.21
CA ARG A 78 -2.80 3.88 -13.71
C ARG A 78 -3.38 5.05 -14.50
N ASN A 79 -4.22 4.75 -15.48
CA ASN A 79 -5.02 5.79 -16.14
C ASN A 79 -6.23 6.12 -15.28
N HIS A 80 -6.56 7.39 -15.18
CA HIS A 80 -7.80 7.86 -14.61
C HIS A 80 -9.00 7.31 -15.40
N SER A 81 -10.00 6.71 -14.76
CA SER A 81 -11.07 6.00 -15.45
C SER A 81 -11.94 6.90 -16.33
N SER A 82 -12.08 8.19 -16.02
CA SER A 82 -12.89 9.13 -16.82
C SER A 82 -12.09 10.02 -17.75
N THR A 83 -10.85 10.37 -17.41
CA THR A 83 -10.03 11.33 -18.21
C THR A 83 -8.92 10.64 -18.98
N ASN A 84 -8.65 9.36 -18.67
CA ASN A 84 -7.54 8.57 -19.20
C ASN A 84 -6.14 9.18 -18.95
N GLU A 85 -6.04 10.18 -18.07
CA GLU A 85 -4.77 10.78 -17.69
C GLU A 85 -4.00 9.85 -16.74
N LEU A 86 -2.68 9.75 -16.93
CA LEU A 86 -1.83 8.90 -16.11
C LEU A 86 -1.67 9.47 -14.69
N VAL A 87 -1.89 8.64 -13.68
CA VAL A 87 -1.80 9.01 -12.26
C VAL A 87 -0.88 8.07 -11.49
N TRP A 88 -0.29 8.57 -10.39
CA TRP A 88 0.34 7.72 -9.38
C TRP A 88 -0.73 6.89 -8.65
N GLY A 89 -1.07 5.74 -9.23
CA GLY A 89 -2.17 4.86 -8.81
C GLY A 89 -1.71 3.61 -8.05
N ASN A 90 -0.62 3.73 -7.28
CA ASN A 90 -0.07 2.63 -6.49
C ASN A 90 0.07 2.99 -5.00
N GLN A 91 0.34 1.97 -4.18
CA GLN A 91 0.42 2.01 -2.73
C GLN A 91 1.82 1.60 -2.23
N ALA A 92 2.85 1.66 -3.08
CA ALA A 92 4.19 1.16 -2.75
C ALA A 92 4.73 1.76 -1.44
N VAL A 93 4.61 3.09 -1.28
CA VAL A 93 5.00 3.80 -0.06
C VAL A 93 4.24 3.28 1.18
N ASN A 94 2.93 3.07 1.09
CA ASN A 94 2.10 2.59 2.19
C ASN A 94 2.35 1.12 2.59
N TRP A 95 3.10 0.39 1.76
CA TRP A 95 3.46 -1.00 1.97
C TRP A 95 4.95 -1.19 2.26
N HIS A 96 5.81 -0.24 1.89
CA HIS A 96 7.26 -0.39 2.05
C HIS A 96 7.69 -0.40 3.52
N VAL A 97 8.67 -1.23 3.85
CA VAL A 97 9.16 -1.37 5.23
C VAL A 97 9.78 -0.07 5.76
N ASP A 98 10.29 0.77 4.86
CA ASP A 98 10.93 2.04 5.18
C ASP A 98 9.97 3.14 5.63
N THR A 99 8.66 2.92 5.51
CA THR A 99 7.66 3.86 6.03
C THR A 99 7.19 3.50 7.43
N PHE A 100 7.65 2.37 7.98
CA PHE A 100 7.30 1.94 9.32
C PHE A 100 8.16 2.66 10.37
N PRO A 101 7.66 2.78 11.62
CA PRO A 101 8.47 3.32 12.72
C PRO A 101 9.82 2.61 12.83
N ALA A 102 10.88 3.36 13.15
CA ALA A 102 12.26 2.87 13.11
C ALA A 102 12.47 1.55 13.90
N GLN A 103 11.85 1.43 15.07
CA GLN A 103 11.91 0.22 15.89
C GLN A 103 11.25 -0.98 15.20
N MET A 104 10.12 -0.76 14.52
CA MET A 104 9.39 -1.79 13.77
C MET A 104 10.18 -2.24 12.54
N LYS A 105 10.68 -1.28 11.73
CA LYS A 105 11.56 -1.54 10.57
C LYS A 105 12.77 -2.39 10.98
N LYS A 106 13.47 -1.99 12.04
CA LYS A 106 14.65 -2.72 12.56
C LYS A 106 14.28 -4.13 13.05
N MET A 107 13.14 -4.27 13.71
CA MET A 107 12.65 -5.57 14.18
C MET A 107 12.35 -6.50 13.00
N ILE A 108 11.59 -6.03 12.00
CA ILE A 108 11.23 -6.82 10.80
C ILE A 108 12.50 -7.28 10.08
N ARG A 109 13.42 -6.36 9.77
CA ARG A 109 14.70 -6.69 9.10
C ARG A 109 15.54 -7.71 9.88
N ARG A 110 15.46 -7.71 11.21
CA ARG A 110 16.19 -8.66 12.06
C ARG A 110 15.54 -10.03 12.14
N VAL A 111 14.20 -10.07 12.21
CA VAL A 111 13.43 -11.32 12.39
C VAL A 111 13.31 -12.10 11.08
N TYR A 112 13.12 -11.39 9.97
CA TYR A 112 12.87 -12.02 8.67
C TYR A 112 14.12 -11.97 7.79
N ARG A 113 14.52 -13.14 7.27
CA ARG A 113 15.75 -13.32 6.48
C ARG A 113 15.67 -12.81 5.04
N SER A 114 14.46 -12.58 4.55
CA SER A 114 14.17 -12.12 3.18
C SER A 114 12.98 -11.18 3.22
N GLU A 115 12.99 -10.15 2.37
CA GLU A 115 11.89 -9.20 2.20
C GLU A 115 10.59 -9.88 1.75
N GLU A 116 10.69 -11.00 1.03
CA GLU A 116 9.54 -11.82 0.65
C GLU A 116 8.78 -12.42 1.84
N ASN A 117 9.42 -12.51 3.00
CA ASN A 117 8.81 -13.03 4.22
C ASN A 117 8.30 -11.92 5.14
N TYR A 118 8.42 -10.65 4.75
CA TYR A 118 7.93 -9.55 5.58
C TYR A 118 6.41 -9.60 5.72
N PRO A 119 5.86 -9.21 6.88
CA PRO A 119 4.42 -9.18 7.11
C PRO A 119 3.66 -8.45 6.01
N LYS A 120 4.20 -7.33 5.54
CA LYS A 120 3.64 -6.47 4.51
C LYS A 120 4.82 -5.75 3.84
N HIS A 121 4.94 -5.84 2.52
CA HIS A 121 6.01 -5.18 1.79
C HIS A 121 5.64 -4.86 0.34
N ALA A 122 6.39 -3.95 -0.30
CA ALA A 122 6.27 -3.64 -1.72
C ALA A 122 7.65 -3.67 -2.36
N MET A 123 7.72 -4.27 -3.55
CA MET A 123 8.90 -4.36 -4.40
C MET A 123 8.52 -3.94 -5.82
N PHE A 124 9.48 -3.77 -6.73
CA PHE A 124 9.14 -3.68 -8.15
C PHE A 124 8.53 -4.99 -8.64
N GLY A 125 7.73 -4.95 -9.71
CA GLY A 125 7.00 -6.13 -10.19
C GLY A 125 7.88 -7.32 -10.61
N ASP A 126 9.11 -7.02 -11.05
CA ASP A 126 10.16 -7.99 -11.37
C ASP A 126 10.81 -8.63 -10.13
N GLY A 127 10.44 -8.20 -8.91
CA GLY A 127 11.00 -8.68 -7.65
C GLY A 127 12.28 -7.96 -7.23
N SER A 128 12.75 -6.95 -7.98
CA SER A 128 13.86 -6.10 -7.53
C SER A 128 13.40 -5.17 -6.38
N PRO A 129 14.27 -4.87 -5.41
CA PRO A 129 13.92 -4.00 -4.29
C PRO A 129 13.63 -2.57 -4.77
N ILE A 130 12.75 -1.87 -4.04
CA ILE A 130 12.60 -0.42 -4.17
C ILE A 130 13.54 0.21 -3.14
N ASP A 131 14.48 1.04 -3.60
CA ASP A 131 15.50 1.58 -2.70
C ASP A 131 14.88 2.51 -1.65
N GLU A 132 15.45 2.51 -0.44
CA GLU A 132 15.01 3.40 0.65
C GLU A 132 15.03 4.87 0.20
N THR A 133 16.02 5.27 -0.61
CA THR A 133 16.13 6.63 -1.15
C THR A 133 14.96 6.99 -2.08
N ASP A 134 14.48 6.03 -2.88
CA ASP A 134 13.31 6.24 -3.74
C ASP A 134 12.05 6.45 -2.90
N ILE A 135 11.86 5.65 -1.85
CA ILE A 135 10.74 5.78 -0.92
C ILE A 135 10.78 7.13 -0.20
N GLN A 136 11.94 7.54 0.30
CA GLN A 136 12.09 8.85 0.95
C GLN A 136 11.88 10.02 -0.02
N HIS A 137 12.30 9.88 -1.28
CA HIS A 137 12.01 10.88 -2.32
C HIS A 137 10.50 11.03 -2.53
N ILE A 138 9.77 9.92 -2.69
CA ILE A 138 8.31 9.97 -2.88
C ILE A 138 7.62 10.59 -1.66
N LEU A 139 7.99 10.18 -0.44
CA LEU A 139 7.45 10.74 0.79
C LEU A 139 7.70 12.25 0.89
N LYS A 140 8.91 12.70 0.54
CA LYS A 140 9.27 14.12 0.55
C LYS A 140 8.38 14.91 -0.41
N VAL A 141 8.27 14.46 -1.66
CA VAL A 141 7.44 15.15 -2.66
C VAL A 141 5.96 15.14 -2.24
N GLN A 142 5.45 14.03 -1.69
CA GLN A 142 4.09 13.97 -1.16
C GLN A 142 3.85 14.96 -0.01
N ALA A 143 4.81 15.10 0.91
CA ALA A 143 4.74 16.06 2.01
C ALA A 143 4.78 17.51 1.51
N ASP A 144 5.62 17.81 0.52
CA ASP A 144 5.72 19.14 -0.09
C ASP A 144 4.44 19.52 -0.87
N MET A 145 3.62 18.54 -1.24
CA MET A 145 2.31 18.70 -1.89
C MET A 145 1.12 18.60 -0.92
N GLU A 146 1.36 18.35 0.37
CA GLU A 146 0.29 18.12 1.36
C GLU A 146 -0.55 19.39 1.52
N VAL A 147 -1.87 19.25 1.35
CA VAL A 147 -2.84 20.29 1.70
C VAL A 147 -3.51 19.91 3.01
N THR A 148 -3.37 20.78 4.01
CA THR A 148 -4.01 20.61 5.32
C THR A 148 -4.98 21.73 5.61
N PHE A 149 -6.10 21.38 6.22
CA PHE A 149 -7.10 22.32 6.69
C PHE A 149 -7.69 21.81 8.00
N ASP A 150 -8.14 22.74 8.84
CA ASP A 150 -8.82 22.41 10.08
C ASP A 150 -10.29 22.15 9.80
N TRP A 151 -10.74 20.94 10.15
CA TRP A 151 -12.14 20.54 10.00
C TRP A 151 -13.04 21.37 10.91
N GLN A 152 -14.10 21.92 10.34
CA GLN A 152 -15.21 22.51 11.06
C GLN A 152 -16.45 21.61 10.99
N GLN A 153 -17.32 21.74 11.99
CA GLN A 153 -18.57 20.99 12.00
C GLN A 153 -19.44 21.42 10.82
N GLY A 154 -19.84 20.45 10.00
CA GLY A 154 -20.66 20.69 8.80
C GLY A 154 -19.85 20.72 7.50
N ASP A 155 -18.52 20.74 7.57
CA ASP A 155 -17.68 20.64 6.38
C ASP A 155 -17.89 19.32 5.63
N VAL A 156 -17.86 19.42 4.30
CA VAL A 156 -17.89 18.26 3.41
C VAL A 156 -16.70 18.36 2.46
N LEU A 157 -15.80 17.37 2.52
CA LEU A 157 -14.76 17.21 1.53
C LEU A 157 -15.24 16.23 0.45
N TRP A 158 -15.39 16.73 -0.76
CA TRP A 158 -15.53 15.89 -1.95
C TRP A 158 -14.16 15.71 -2.58
N CYS A 159 -13.74 14.46 -2.81
CA CYS A 159 -12.46 14.17 -3.42
C CYS A 159 -12.59 13.13 -4.54
N ASP A 160 -11.78 13.32 -5.56
CA ASP A 160 -11.56 12.32 -6.62
C ASP A 160 -10.53 11.31 -6.11
N ASN A 161 -10.99 10.10 -5.78
CA ASN A 161 -10.17 9.07 -5.14
C ASN A 161 -9.06 8.50 -6.05
N GLN A 162 -9.11 8.73 -7.37
CA GLN A 162 -8.03 8.35 -8.27
C GLN A 162 -6.97 9.45 -8.40
N ARG A 163 -7.35 10.72 -8.18
CA ARG A 163 -6.46 11.87 -8.28
C ARG A 163 -5.91 12.36 -6.95
N MET A 164 -6.46 11.94 -5.82
CA MET A 164 -6.03 12.36 -4.49
C MET A 164 -5.66 11.19 -3.60
N ALA A 165 -4.50 11.30 -2.93
CA ALA A 165 -4.22 10.52 -1.74
C ALA A 165 -4.68 11.33 -0.51
N HIS A 166 -5.12 10.64 0.53
CA HIS A 166 -5.54 11.26 1.77
C HIS A 166 -4.95 10.52 2.96
N GLY A 167 -4.74 11.26 4.05
CA GLY A 167 -4.17 10.76 5.28
C GLY A 167 -4.76 11.47 6.47
N ARG A 168 -4.22 11.18 7.66
CA ARG A 168 -4.70 11.76 8.91
C ARG A 168 -3.52 12.12 9.79
N ARG A 169 -3.44 13.38 10.22
CA ARG A 169 -2.51 13.80 11.27
C ARG A 169 -2.93 13.25 12.64
N PRO A 170 -1.98 13.03 13.57
CA PRO A 170 -2.32 12.75 14.96
C PRO A 170 -3.28 13.80 15.53
N PHE A 171 -4.22 13.40 16.38
CA PHE A 171 -5.18 14.29 17.03
C PHE A 171 -5.42 13.86 18.47
N GLN A 172 -6.00 14.75 19.28
CA GLN A 172 -6.40 14.49 20.66
C GLN A 172 -7.90 14.81 20.83
N GLY A 173 -8.52 14.22 21.86
CA GLY A 173 -9.94 14.46 22.17
C GLY A 173 -10.92 13.76 21.23
N SER A 174 -12.18 14.19 21.29
CA SER A 174 -13.28 13.61 20.51
C SER A 174 -13.25 14.12 19.07
N ARG A 175 -13.22 13.18 18.10
CA ARG A 175 -13.28 13.48 16.67
C ARG A 175 -14.21 12.48 15.98
N LYS A 176 -15.17 12.97 15.19
CA LYS A 176 -16.06 12.13 14.37
C LYS A 176 -16.08 12.66 12.94
N ILE A 177 -15.62 11.85 12.01
CA ILE A 177 -15.70 12.09 10.55
C ILE A 177 -16.48 10.92 9.96
N LEU A 178 -17.43 11.22 9.09
CA LEU A 178 -18.18 10.21 8.33
C LEU A 178 -17.64 10.15 6.91
N VAL A 179 -17.72 8.97 6.30
CA VAL A 179 -17.24 8.73 4.93
C VAL A 179 -18.34 8.03 4.16
N ALA A 180 -18.57 8.46 2.92
CA ALA A 180 -19.36 7.76 1.93
C ALA A 180 -18.46 7.47 0.71
N LEU A 181 -18.58 6.28 0.14
CA LEU A 181 -17.88 5.87 -1.07
C LEU A 181 -18.89 5.78 -2.21
N ALA A 182 -18.48 6.19 -3.40
CA ALA A 182 -19.29 6.21 -4.61
C ALA A 182 -18.53 5.57 -5.77
#